data_AF-A0A9N7VXA2-F1
#
_entry.id   AF-A0A9N7VXA2-F1
#
_cell.length_a   1.000
_cell.length_b   1.000
_cell.length_c   1.000
_cell.angle_alpha   90.00
_cell.angle_beta   90.00
_cell.angle_gamma   90.00
#
_symmetry.space_group_name_H-M   'P 1'
#
loop_
_entity.id
_entity.type
_entity.pdbx_description
1 polymer ?
#
loop_
_entity_poly.entity_id
_entity_poly.type
_entity_poly.pdbx_seq_one_letter_code
_entity_poly.pdbx_strand_id
1 'polypeptide(L)'
;MSANGAGRAGEDSTDAKPSDTPRSEASSSAPVEVDAKAQSHSFRYSLDFPSIGQCIIINNKNFDRRTGMNQRNGTDVDAANAMKVFAKLGYKVKVYNDQTVEQLKQVFTWR
;
A
#
# COMPACT_ATOMS: atom_id res chain seq x y z
N MET A 1 -5.76 47.41 11.39
CA MET A 1 -4.91 47.22 10.20
C MET A 1 -3.76 46.31 10.59
N SER A 2 -3.29 45.47 9.65
CA SER A 2 -2.26 44.40 9.75
C SER A 2 -2.81 43.00 10.04
N ALA A 3 -2.46 41.94 9.32
CA ALA A 3 -2.08 41.72 7.91
C ALA A 3 -2.24 40.19 7.71
N ASN A 4 -2.89 39.78 6.62
CA ASN A 4 -3.09 38.37 6.28
C ASN A 4 -1.74 37.63 6.12
N GLY A 5 -1.56 36.56 6.90
CA GLY A 5 -0.48 35.59 6.69
C GLY A 5 -0.80 34.70 5.49
N ALA A 6 -0.01 34.83 4.43
CA ALA A 6 -0.14 34.09 3.19
C ALA A 6 0.02 32.57 3.43
N GLY A 7 -1.03 31.81 3.15
CA GLY A 7 -0.96 30.36 3.05
C GLY A 7 -0.05 29.97 1.89
N ARG A 8 0.98 29.16 2.18
CA ARG A 8 1.75 28.49 1.14
C ARG A 8 0.88 27.38 0.57
N ALA A 9 0.40 27.58 -0.66
CA ALA A 9 -0.20 26.52 -1.46
C ALA A 9 0.88 25.46 -1.70
N GLY A 10 0.73 24.30 -1.08
CA GLY A 10 1.53 23.12 -1.44
C GLY A 10 1.10 22.67 -2.84
N GLU A 11 2.05 22.66 -3.77
CA GLU A 11 1.85 22.13 -5.11
C GLU A 11 1.63 20.60 -5.01
N ASP A 12 0.38 20.18 -5.22
CA ASP A 12 0.02 18.78 -5.40
C ASP A 12 0.56 18.30 -6.75
N SER A 13 1.68 17.58 -6.72
CA SER A 13 2.35 17.09 -7.92
C SER A 13 1.87 15.67 -8.21
N THR A 14 0.85 15.54 -9.06
CA THR A 14 0.42 14.26 -9.61
C THR A 14 1.34 13.84 -10.76
N ASP A 15 1.88 12.62 -10.74
CA ASP A 15 2.75 12.05 -11.78
C ASP A 15 1.98 11.43 -12.97
N ALA A 16 0.65 11.56 -12.97
CA ALA A 16 -0.21 11.07 -14.03
C ALA A 16 0.02 11.82 -15.34
N LYS A 17 0.57 11.14 -16.34
CA LYS A 17 0.76 11.70 -17.68
C LYS A 17 -0.59 11.83 -18.41
N PRO A 18 -0.92 13.00 -19.00
CA PRO A 18 -2.02 13.08 -19.95
C PRO A 18 -1.66 12.30 -21.21
N SER A 19 -2.57 11.46 -21.68
CA SER A 19 -2.43 10.71 -22.92
C SER A 19 -2.72 11.62 -24.12
N ASP A 20 -1.69 12.25 -24.67
CA ASP A 20 -1.76 12.93 -25.97
C ASP A 20 -1.98 11.88 -27.07
N THR A 21 -3.22 11.69 -27.49
CA THR A 21 -3.54 10.90 -28.69
C THR A 21 -3.81 11.87 -29.84
N PRO A 22 -3.07 11.82 -30.97
CA PRO A 22 -3.38 12.65 -32.11
C PRO A 22 -4.71 12.21 -32.73
N ARG A 23 -5.60 13.18 -32.94
CA ARG A 23 -6.88 12.99 -33.61
C ARG A 23 -6.63 12.93 -35.12
N SER A 24 -6.70 11.74 -35.70
CA SER A 24 -6.65 11.56 -37.16
C SER A 24 -8.07 11.38 -37.70
N GLU A 25 -8.50 12.28 -38.58
CA GLU A 25 -9.79 12.21 -39.25
C GLU A 25 -9.78 11.21 -40.43
N ALA A 26 -10.79 10.32 -40.39
CA ALA A 26 -11.52 9.60 -41.44
C ALA A 26 -10.79 8.88 -42.61
N SER A 27 -10.99 7.56 -42.71
CA SER A 27 -11.30 6.89 -43.99
C SER A 27 -12.08 5.57 -43.80
N SER A 28 -13.24 5.52 -44.48
CA SER A 28 -14.11 4.41 -44.92
C SER A 28 -14.09 3.00 -44.27
N SER A 29 -15.26 2.64 -43.72
CA SER A 29 -16.01 1.37 -43.80
C SER A 29 -15.30 0.02 -43.60
N ALA A 30 -15.38 -0.47 -42.36
CA ALA A 30 -15.79 -1.85 -42.04
C ALA A 30 -16.50 -1.79 -40.67
N PRO A 31 -17.52 -2.63 -40.37
CA PRO A 31 -17.94 -2.80 -38.99
C PRO A 31 -16.78 -3.51 -38.29
N VAL A 32 -15.94 -2.73 -37.63
CA VAL A 32 -15.04 -3.26 -36.62
C VAL A 32 -15.94 -3.81 -35.53
N GLU A 33 -16.15 -5.13 -35.54
CA GLU A 33 -16.53 -5.85 -34.34
C GLU A 33 -15.39 -5.64 -33.34
N VAL A 34 -15.50 -4.55 -32.59
CA VAL A 34 -14.74 -4.37 -31.37
C VAL A 34 -15.31 -5.41 -30.41
N ASP A 35 -14.66 -6.57 -30.34
CA ASP A 35 -14.88 -7.48 -29.23
C ASP A 35 -14.53 -6.68 -27.97
N ALA A 36 -15.55 -6.14 -27.32
CA ALA A 36 -15.42 -5.25 -26.16
C ALA A 36 -14.94 -5.99 -24.92
N LYS A 37 -14.41 -7.21 -25.06
CA LYS A 37 -13.54 -7.81 -24.07
C LYS A 37 -12.13 -7.25 -24.28
N ALA A 38 -11.90 -6.04 -23.76
CA ALA A 38 -10.58 -5.69 -23.27
C ALA A 38 -10.07 -6.92 -22.49
N GLN A 39 -8.92 -7.49 -22.88
CA GLN A 39 -8.32 -8.63 -22.20
C GLN A 39 -8.31 -8.32 -20.70
N SER A 40 -9.26 -8.88 -19.93
CA SER A 40 -9.77 -8.25 -18.70
C SER A 40 -8.77 -8.26 -17.53
N HIS A 41 -7.55 -8.69 -17.81
CA HIS A 41 -6.49 -8.98 -16.86
C HIS A 41 -5.25 -8.09 -17.00
N SER A 42 -5.11 -7.27 -18.06
CA SER A 42 -3.91 -6.43 -18.23
C SER A 42 -3.74 -5.35 -17.14
N PHE A 43 -4.81 -5.06 -16.39
CA PHE A 43 -4.82 -4.10 -15.29
C PHE A 43 -4.82 -4.74 -13.89
N ARG A 44 -4.61 -6.06 -13.78
CA ARG A 44 -4.58 -6.78 -12.49
C ARG A 44 -3.19 -7.34 -12.21
N TYR A 45 -2.75 -7.26 -10.96
CA TYR A 45 -1.58 -8.01 -10.52
C TYR A 45 -1.84 -9.52 -10.69
N SER A 46 -0.84 -10.24 -11.22
CA SER A 46 -0.90 -11.69 -11.26
C SER A 46 -0.91 -12.25 -9.83
N LEU A 47 -1.79 -13.20 -9.59
CA LEU A 47 -1.83 -13.99 -8.35
C LEU A 47 -1.48 -15.46 -8.60
N ASP A 48 -1.01 -15.79 -9.81
CA ASP A 48 -0.60 -17.14 -10.21
C ASP A 48 0.81 -17.46 -9.67
N PHE A 49 0.91 -17.56 -8.35
CA PHE A 49 2.11 -17.92 -7.62
C PHE A 49 1.77 -18.94 -6.53
N PRO A 50 2.70 -19.81 -6.12
CA PRO A 50 2.45 -20.79 -5.05
C PRO A 50 2.08 -20.19 -3.69
N SER A 51 2.29 -18.88 -3.51
CA SER A 51 2.03 -18.15 -2.28
C SER A 51 1.74 -16.69 -2.60
N ILE A 52 0.69 -16.12 -2.00
CA ILE A 52 0.36 -14.68 -2.12
C ILE A 52 1.44 -13.78 -1.51
N GLY A 53 2.16 -14.28 -0.51
CA GLY A 53 3.33 -13.62 0.06
C GLY A 53 3.45 -13.76 1.58
N GLN A 54 4.39 -13.01 2.14
CA GLN A 54 4.62 -12.92 3.58
C GLN A 54 3.93 -11.66 4.13
N CYS A 55 3.27 -11.79 5.29
CA CYS A 55 2.79 -10.66 6.08
C CYS A 55 3.61 -10.58 7.36
N ILE A 56 4.27 -9.44 7.60
CA ILE A 56 5.04 -9.17 8.81
C ILE A 56 4.25 -8.15 9.63
N ILE A 57 3.87 -8.54 10.84
CA ILE A 57 3.18 -7.67 11.80
C ILE A 57 4.16 -7.33 12.91
N ILE A 58 4.43 -6.04 13.10
CA ILE A 58 5.22 -5.52 14.22
C ILE A 58 4.25 -4.97 15.26
N ASN A 59 4.17 -5.64 16.41
CA ASN A 59 3.28 -5.25 17.50
C ASN A 59 4.10 -4.67 18.66
N ASN A 60 4.38 -3.37 18.61
CA ASN A 60 5.07 -2.67 19.70
C ASN A 60 4.04 -2.11 20.69
N LYS A 61 3.93 -2.77 21.83
CA LYS A 61 3.08 -2.42 22.96
C LYS A 61 3.83 -1.60 24.01
N ASN A 62 5.04 -2.03 24.33
CA ASN A 62 5.86 -1.48 25.40
C ASN A 62 7.03 -0.69 24.82
N PHE A 63 7.36 0.42 25.45
CA PHE A 63 8.44 1.31 25.03
C PHE A 63 9.37 1.60 26.21
N ASP A 64 10.64 1.84 25.90
CA ASP A 64 11.63 2.28 26.88
C ASP A 64 11.18 3.61 27.50
N ARG A 65 11.26 3.73 28.83
CA ARG A 65 10.79 4.91 29.58
C ARG A 65 11.45 6.21 29.10
N ARG A 66 12.69 6.18 28.61
CA ARG A 66 13.39 7.38 28.09
C ARG A 66 12.69 7.97 26.87
N THR A 67 11.93 7.16 26.13
CA THR A 67 11.20 7.66 24.96
C THR A 67 9.99 8.53 25.34
N GLY A 68 9.56 8.49 26.60
CA GLY A 68 8.35 9.18 27.06
C GLY A 68 7.05 8.61 26.48
N MET A 69 7.11 7.50 25.74
CA MET A 69 5.94 6.87 25.14
C MET A 69 5.22 5.99 26.15
N ASN A 70 3.90 6.10 26.18
CA ASN A 70 3.03 5.26 27.00
C ASN A 70 2.86 3.87 26.37
N GLN A 71 2.43 2.91 27.20
CA GLN A 71 2.03 1.59 26.73
C GLN A 71 0.82 1.69 25.78
N ARG A 72 0.86 1.00 24.64
CA ARG A 72 -0.23 0.97 23.67
C ARG A 72 -1.25 -0.12 24.01
N ASN A 73 -2.09 0.17 25.01
CA ASN A 73 -3.16 -0.76 25.41
C ASN A 73 -4.13 -1.04 24.23
N GLY A 74 -4.47 -2.32 24.02
CA GLY A 74 -5.33 -2.76 22.91
C GLY A 74 -4.57 -3.27 21.68
N THR A 75 -3.29 -2.95 21.52
CA THR A 75 -2.52 -3.35 20.31
C THR A 75 -2.42 -4.87 20.11
N ASP A 76 -2.54 -5.66 21.19
CA ASP A 76 -2.55 -7.13 21.08
C ASP A 76 -3.81 -7.64 20.36
N VAL A 77 -4.94 -6.96 20.56
CA VAL A 77 -6.19 -7.25 19.85
C VAL A 77 -6.06 -6.87 18.39
N ASP A 78 -5.44 -5.72 18.09
CA ASP A 78 -5.16 -5.29 16.71
C ASP A 78 -4.28 -6.32 15.98
N ALA A 79 -3.17 -6.74 16.61
CA ALA A 79 -2.25 -7.72 16.04
C ALA A 79 -2.92 -9.08 15.79
N ALA A 80 -3.73 -9.56 16.74
CA ALA A 80 -4.48 -10.80 16.60
C ALA A 80 -5.52 -10.74 15.46
N ASN A 81 -6.25 -9.62 15.35
CA ASN A 81 -7.23 -9.40 14.30
C ASN A 81 -6.57 -9.32 12.92
N ALA A 82 -5.48 -8.55 12.81
CA ALA A 82 -4.71 -8.45 11.57
C ALA A 82 -4.16 -9.81 11.15
N MET A 83 -3.55 -10.57 12.08
CA MET A 83 -3.06 -11.91 11.81
C MET A 83 -4.18 -12.82 11.27
N LYS A 84 -5.35 -12.81 11.90
CA LYS A 84 -6.51 -13.62 11.48
C LYS A 84 -6.98 -13.25 10.07
N VAL A 85 -7.05 -11.97 9.74
CA VAL A 85 -7.47 -11.49 8.42
C VAL A 85 -6.44 -11.87 7.36
N PHE A 86 -5.16 -11.57 7.56
CA PHE A 86 -4.12 -11.86 6.56
C PHE A 86 -3.88 -13.34 6.36
N ALA A 87 -3.98 -14.16 7.42
CA ALA A 87 -3.94 -15.62 7.29
C ALA A 87 -5.10 -16.13 6.42
N LYS A 88 -6.32 -15.60 6.60
CA LYS A 88 -7.49 -15.95 5.76
C LYS A 88 -7.33 -15.53 4.30
N LEU A 89 -6.62 -14.44 4.03
CA LEU A 89 -6.26 -14.01 2.68
C LEU A 89 -5.16 -14.86 2.04
N GLY A 90 -4.57 -15.81 2.78
CA GLY A 90 -3.56 -16.74 2.29
C GLY A 90 -2.11 -16.33 2.54
N TYR A 91 -1.88 -15.20 3.24
CA TYR A 91 -0.52 -14.77 3.57
C TYR A 91 0.09 -15.68 4.64
N LYS A 92 1.41 -15.90 4.54
CA LYS A 92 2.20 -16.45 5.63
C LYS A 92 2.45 -15.33 6.64
N VAL A 93 1.77 -15.34 7.77
CA VAL A 93 1.87 -14.26 8.76
C VAL A 93 2.98 -14.56 9.78
N LYS A 94 3.82 -13.57 10.09
CA LYS A 94 4.76 -13.57 11.22
C LYS A 94 4.51 -12.33 12.07
N VAL A 95 4.39 -12.53 13.39
CA VAL A 95 4.18 -11.45 14.36
C VAL A 95 5.44 -11.31 15.21
N TYR A 96 5.94 -10.09 15.34
CA TYR A 96 7.07 -9.73 16.18
C TYR A 96 6.61 -8.68 17.19
N ASN A 97 6.76 -8.98 18.48
CA ASN A 97 6.33 -8.08 19.56
C ASN A 97 7.51 -7.27 20.11
N ASP A 98 7.26 -6.00 20.44
CA ASP A 98 8.21 -5.10 21.13
C ASP A 98 9.64 -5.15 20.58
N GLN A 99 9.78 -4.83 19.29
CA GLN A 99 11.08 -4.83 18.61
C GLN A 99 11.80 -3.49 18.79
N THR A 100 13.10 -3.55 19.07
CA THR A 100 13.99 -2.38 18.97
C THR A 100 14.20 -1.98 17.52
N VAL A 101 14.79 -0.81 17.29
CA VAL A 101 15.13 -0.34 15.94
C VAL A 101 16.11 -1.30 15.25
N GLU A 102 17.10 -1.81 15.97
CA GLU A 102 18.08 -2.76 15.44
C GLU A 102 17.42 -4.08 15.05
N GLN A 103 16.50 -4.58 15.87
CA GLN A 103 15.73 -5.78 15.59
C GLN A 103 14.81 -5.57 14.38
N LEU A 104 14.13 -4.42 14.27
CA LEU A 104 13.32 -4.10 13.09
C LEU A 104 14.13 -4.08 11.81
N LYS A 105 15.32 -3.46 11.84
CA LYS A 105 16.24 -3.48 10.71
C LYS A 105 16.58 -4.92 10.32
N GLN A 106 16.88 -5.79 11.29
CA GLN A 106 17.14 -7.20 10.99
C GLN A 106 15.94 -7.89 10.36
N VAL A 107 14.73 -7.71 10.90
CA VAL A 107 13.50 -8.31 10.36
C VAL A 107 13.27 -7.95 8.89
N PHE A 108 13.57 -6.71 8.47
CA PHE A 108 13.35 -6.26 7.10
C PHE A 108 14.57 -6.37 6.16
N THR A 109 15.78 -6.57 6.70
CA THR A 109 17.01 -6.66 5.90
C THR A 109 17.38 -8.10 5.56
N TRP A 110 17.03 -9.08 6.40
CA TRP A 110 17.32 -10.48 6.11
C TRP A 110 16.44 -11.01 4.97
N ARG A 111 17.08 -11.36 3.85
CA ARG A 111 16.59 -12.23 2.77
C ARG A 111 17.45 -13.49 2.71
#